data_AF-A0A812W972-F1
#
_entry.id   AF-A0A812W972-F1
#
_cell.length_a   1.000
_cell.length_b   1.000
_cell.length_c   1.000
_cell.angle_alpha   90.00
_cell.angle_beta   90.00
_cell.angle_gamma   90.00
#
_symmetry.space_group_name_H-M   'P 1'
#
loop_
_entity.id
_entity.type
_entity.pdbx_description
1 polymer ?
#
loop_
_entity_poly.entity_id
_entity_poly.type
_entity_poly.pdbx_seq_one_letter_code
_entity_poly.pdbx_strand_id
1 'polypeptide(L)'
;MDTGDGGPEAQDGEGDEPGHRPVSPSLKQETCFVFDWDDTILPTSWLERIHALAGGPLRPEVQRQLASLCSAVAQTLQIASTLGNIVLITNSAPGWVDQSCQIFMPQILQQIRSYPIFAKPMHAPLTFKITTFRRECKKFTNLISVGDGDAERAASLRLQAPSERKGPLGTLTPPYLCDHVAFGTAS
;
A
#
# COMPACT_ATOMS: atom_id res chain seq x y z
N MET A 1 43.76 -13.26 57.18
CA MET A 1 42.71 -12.37 57.68
C MET A 1 42.64 -11.27 56.63
N ASP A 2 41.87 -11.46 55.55
CA ASP A 2 40.46 -10.99 55.41
C ASP A 2 40.41 -9.46 55.51
N THR A 3 39.88 -8.61 54.60
CA THR A 3 39.00 -8.71 53.41
C THR A 3 38.82 -7.28 52.84
N GLY A 4 38.29 -7.15 51.62
CA GLY A 4 37.56 -5.95 51.14
C GLY A 4 38.13 -5.39 49.84
N ASP A 5 37.58 -5.71 48.66
CA ASP A 5 36.29 -5.32 48.05
C ASP A 5 36.44 -4.12 47.10
N GLY A 6 35.90 -4.26 45.90
CA GLY A 6 36.07 -3.38 44.74
C GLY A 6 35.53 -4.06 43.49
N GLY A 7 34.20 -4.23 43.44
CA GLY A 7 33.49 -4.79 42.31
C GLY A 7 33.63 -3.95 41.03
N PRO A 8 33.43 -4.56 39.83
CA PRO A 8 33.53 -3.83 38.57
C PRO A 8 32.26 -3.01 38.31
N GLU A 9 32.49 -1.76 37.89
CA GLU A 9 31.48 -0.80 37.47
C GLU A 9 30.60 -1.36 36.35
N ALA A 10 29.30 -1.14 36.52
CA ALA A 10 28.27 -1.50 35.55
C ALA A 10 28.48 -0.72 34.24
N GLN A 11 28.38 -1.44 33.13
CA GLN A 11 28.35 -0.87 31.79
C GLN A 11 27.02 -0.12 31.61
N ASP A 12 27.12 1.17 31.38
CA ASP A 12 25.99 2.04 31.06
C ASP A 12 25.32 1.58 29.76
N GLY A 13 23.99 1.44 29.84
CA GLY A 13 23.13 0.93 28.78
C GLY A 13 23.14 1.82 27.54
N GLU A 14 23.49 1.21 26.42
CA GLU A 14 23.28 1.76 25.09
C GLU A 14 21.77 1.77 24.81
N GLY A 15 21.23 2.97 24.60
CA GLY A 15 19.81 3.20 24.35
C GLY A 15 19.32 2.48 23.10
N ASP A 16 18.24 1.72 23.28
CA ASP A 16 17.47 1.07 22.21
C ASP A 16 16.72 2.15 21.41
N GLU A 17 17.44 2.84 20.51
CA GLU A 17 16.82 3.51 19.36
C GLU A 17 16.04 2.46 18.57
N PRO A 18 14.79 2.71 18.10
CA PRO A 18 13.96 1.70 17.48
C PRO A 18 14.69 1.08 16.28
N GLY A 19 15.28 -0.09 16.51
CA GLY A 19 16.30 -0.65 15.64
C GLY A 19 15.74 -0.94 14.26
N HIS A 20 16.37 -0.35 13.24
CA HIS A 20 16.17 -0.68 11.83
C HIS A 20 16.70 -2.09 11.55
N ARG A 21 15.98 -3.13 12.01
CA ARG A 21 16.31 -4.52 11.69
C ARG A 21 15.97 -4.77 10.22
N PRO A 22 16.94 -5.16 9.37
CA PRO A 22 16.65 -5.50 7.99
C PRO A 22 15.63 -6.65 7.93
N VAL A 23 14.61 -6.50 7.08
CA VAL A 23 13.65 -7.57 6.79
C VAL A 23 14.40 -8.75 6.18
N SER A 24 14.13 -9.97 6.66
CA SER A 24 14.76 -11.15 6.09
C SER A 24 14.42 -11.29 4.59
N PRO A 25 15.33 -11.78 3.74
CA PRO A 25 15.06 -11.94 2.31
C PRO A 25 13.82 -12.80 2.02
N SER A 26 13.56 -13.82 2.85
CA SER A 26 12.35 -14.65 2.75
C SER A 26 11.08 -13.83 3.02
N LEU A 27 11.07 -13.04 4.10
CA LEU A 27 9.92 -12.21 4.45
C LEU A 27 9.64 -11.15 3.38
N LYS A 28 10.69 -10.55 2.81
CA LYS A 28 10.55 -9.62 1.67
C LYS A 28 9.89 -10.27 0.46
N GLN A 29 10.34 -11.47 0.08
CA GLN A 29 9.81 -12.21 -1.07
C GLN A 29 8.34 -12.60 -0.87
N GLU A 30 7.94 -12.87 0.37
CA GLU A 30 6.57 -13.24 0.74
C GLU A 30 5.64 -12.04 0.98
N THR A 31 6.15 -10.81 0.91
CA THR A 31 5.39 -9.58 1.19
C THR A 31 5.05 -8.81 -0.09
N CYS A 32 3.82 -8.34 -0.20
CA CYS A 32 3.36 -7.47 -1.29
C CYS A 32 2.60 -6.25 -0.80
N PHE A 33 2.98 -5.09 -1.34
CA PHE A 33 2.30 -3.82 -1.23
C PHE A 33 1.49 -3.57 -2.50
N VAL A 34 0.20 -3.32 -2.33
CA VAL A 34 -0.72 -2.93 -3.40
C VAL A 34 -1.08 -1.46 -3.19
N PHE A 35 -0.84 -0.65 -4.20
CA PHE A 35 -1.24 0.76 -4.21
C PHE A 35 -2.32 1.00 -5.26
N ASP A 36 -3.37 1.74 -4.89
CA ASP A 36 -4.20 2.43 -5.88
C ASP A 36 -3.53 3.72 -6.36
N TRP A 37 -4.04 4.26 -7.47
CA TRP A 37 -3.55 5.49 -8.08
C TRP A 37 -4.42 6.69 -7.73
N ASP A 38 -5.66 6.70 -8.22
CA ASP A 38 -6.61 7.79 -8.10
C ASP A 38 -7.04 7.99 -6.65
N ASP A 39 -7.08 9.25 -6.21
CA ASP A 39 -7.34 9.72 -4.84
C ASP A 39 -6.57 8.99 -3.72
N THR A 40 -5.50 8.30 -4.09
CA THR A 40 -4.56 7.60 -3.20
C THR A 40 -3.14 8.13 -3.37
N ILE A 41 -2.54 7.93 -4.55
CA ILE A 41 -1.22 8.50 -4.90
C ILE A 41 -1.40 9.86 -5.56
N LEU A 42 -2.32 9.95 -6.53
CA LEU A 42 -2.66 11.18 -7.23
C LEU A 42 -4.00 11.72 -6.69
N PRO A 43 -4.08 12.94 -6.16
CA PRO A 43 -5.33 13.50 -5.62
C PRO A 43 -6.25 13.99 -6.75
N THR A 44 -6.75 13.06 -7.56
CA THR A 44 -7.53 13.29 -8.78
C THR A 44 -8.81 14.07 -8.55
N SER A 45 -9.57 13.80 -7.48
CA SER A 45 -10.77 14.56 -7.12
C SER A 45 -10.44 16.00 -6.77
N TRP A 46 -9.30 16.25 -6.12
CA TRP A 46 -8.85 17.63 -5.86
C TRP A 46 -8.41 18.33 -7.15
N LEU A 47 -7.65 17.65 -8.01
CA LEU A 47 -7.23 18.18 -9.31
C LEU A 47 -8.44 18.53 -10.20
N GLU A 48 -9.46 17.68 -10.22
CA GLU A 48 -10.72 17.93 -10.93
C GLU A 48 -11.42 19.19 -10.38
N ARG A 49 -11.54 19.31 -9.05
CA ARG A 49 -12.18 20.45 -8.39
C ARG A 49 -11.48 21.79 -8.67
N ILE A 50 -10.17 21.77 -8.91
CA ILE A 50 -9.41 22.97 -9.30
C ILE A 50 -9.27 23.14 -10.81
N HIS A 51 -9.96 22.32 -11.61
CA HIS A 51 -9.93 22.28 -13.07
C HIS A 51 -8.54 22.02 -13.67
N ALA A 52 -7.66 21.33 -12.93
CA ALA A 52 -6.31 21.00 -13.39
C ALA A 52 -6.28 19.82 -14.36
N LEU A 53 -7.31 18.96 -14.38
CA LEU A 53 -7.40 17.83 -15.32
C LEU A 53 -7.81 18.26 -16.74
N ALA A 54 -8.38 19.46 -16.91
CA ALA A 54 -8.77 20.01 -18.21
C ALA A 54 -7.59 20.39 -19.12
N GLY A 55 -6.36 20.32 -18.59
CA GLY A 55 -5.14 20.70 -19.28
C GLY A 55 -4.75 22.17 -19.08
N GLY A 56 -3.53 22.50 -19.50
CA GLY A 56 -2.94 23.83 -19.32
C GLY A 56 -1.92 23.91 -18.18
N PRO A 57 -1.26 25.07 -18.01
CA PRO A 57 -0.22 25.23 -17.01
C PRO A 57 -0.82 25.24 -15.60
N LEU A 58 -0.22 24.45 -14.71
CA LEU A 58 -0.57 24.45 -13.30
C LEU A 58 -0.15 25.76 -12.62
N ARG A 59 -0.98 26.26 -11.70
CA ARG A 59 -0.63 27.40 -10.85
C ARG A 59 0.65 27.08 -10.05
N PRO A 60 1.55 28.06 -9.82
CA PRO A 60 2.81 27.81 -9.11
C PRO A 60 2.63 27.16 -7.72
N GLU A 61 1.56 27.52 -7.00
CA GLU A 61 1.24 26.90 -5.71
C GLU A 61 0.89 25.42 -5.85
N VAL A 62 0.10 25.06 -6.86
CA VAL A 62 -0.28 23.66 -7.14
C VAL A 62 0.97 22.86 -7.53
N GLN A 63 1.88 23.44 -8.32
CA GLN A 63 3.16 22.79 -8.66
C GLN A 63 4.01 22.51 -7.42
N ARG A 64 4.10 23.46 -6.48
CA ARG A 64 4.83 23.25 -5.21
C ARG A 64 4.21 22.13 -4.37
N GLN A 65 2.89 22.14 -4.22
CA GLN A 65 2.16 21.10 -3.48
C GLN A 65 2.38 19.70 -4.10
N LEU A 66 2.29 19.60 -5.44
CA LEU A 66 2.56 18.35 -6.15
C LEU A 66 4.03 17.93 -6.05
N ALA A 67 4.98 18.86 -6.04
CA ALA A 67 6.40 18.53 -5.82
C ALA A 67 6.66 17.96 -4.41
N SER A 68 6.04 18.55 -3.38
CA SER A 68 6.09 18.00 -2.02
C SER A 68 5.45 16.61 -1.94
N LEU A 69 4.29 16.43 -2.59
CA LEU A 69 3.64 15.12 -2.71
C LEU A 69 4.56 14.10 -3.41
N CYS A 70 5.20 14.47 -4.51
CA CYS A 70 6.13 13.59 -5.22
C CYS A 70 7.26 13.11 -4.32
N SER A 71 7.83 14.00 -3.48
CA SER A 71 8.88 13.64 -2.54
C SER A 71 8.40 12.61 -1.51
N ALA A 72 7.19 12.82 -0.96
CA ALA A 72 6.59 11.88 -0.01
C ALA A 72 6.31 10.52 -0.68
N VAL A 73 5.67 10.51 -1.85
CA VAL A 73 5.36 9.29 -2.62
C VAL A 73 6.64 8.53 -2.99
N ALA A 74 7.67 9.22 -3.46
CA ALA A 74 8.95 8.61 -3.83
C ALA A 74 9.58 7.87 -2.64
N GLN A 75 9.61 8.53 -1.47
CA GLN A 75 10.14 7.95 -0.24
C GLN A 75 9.29 6.76 0.23
N THR A 76 7.96 6.89 0.22
CA THR A 76 7.05 5.79 0.59
C THR A 76 7.26 4.57 -0.30
N LEU A 77 7.30 4.74 -1.63
CA LEU A 77 7.52 3.65 -2.58
C LEU A 77 8.94 3.07 -2.45
N GLN A 78 9.94 3.89 -2.19
CA GLN A 78 11.30 3.43 -1.94
C GLN A 78 11.36 2.54 -0.70
N ILE A 79 10.79 2.97 0.42
CA ILE A 79 10.72 2.18 1.65
C ILE A 79 9.92 0.90 1.42
N ALA A 80 8.73 0.97 0.82
CA ALA A 80 7.93 -0.22 0.53
C ALA A 80 8.71 -1.25 -0.34
N SER A 81 9.54 -0.77 -1.28
CA SER A 81 10.36 -1.64 -2.14
C SER A 81 11.52 -2.32 -1.41
N THR A 82 11.98 -1.78 -0.27
CA THR A 82 12.96 -2.46 0.57
C THR A 82 12.30 -3.58 1.38
N LEU A 83 11.02 -3.40 1.74
CA LEU A 83 10.24 -4.31 2.59
C LEU A 83 9.51 -5.42 1.82
N GLY A 84 9.19 -5.22 0.54
CA GLY A 84 8.44 -6.21 -0.24
C GLY A 84 8.33 -5.90 -1.72
N ASN A 85 7.41 -6.60 -2.37
CA ASN A 85 7.06 -6.42 -3.78
C ASN A 85 6.01 -5.30 -3.90
N ILE A 86 6.12 -4.44 -4.90
CA ILE A 86 5.13 -3.38 -5.16
C ILE A 86 4.33 -3.73 -6.40
N VAL A 87 3.02 -3.53 -6.34
CA VAL A 87 2.10 -3.59 -7.48
C VAL A 87 1.13 -2.41 -7.41
N LEU A 88 0.85 -1.79 -8.55
CA LEU A 88 -0.24 -0.83 -8.68
C LEU A 88 -1.46 -1.51 -9.30
N ILE A 89 -2.63 -1.37 -8.66
CA ILE A 89 -3.90 -1.86 -9.20
C ILE A 89 -4.92 -0.73 -9.12
N THR A 90 -5.40 -0.26 -10.28
CA THR A 90 -6.35 0.85 -10.38
C THR A 90 -7.55 0.49 -11.24
N ASN A 91 -8.70 1.09 -10.92
CA ASN A 91 -9.91 1.02 -11.75
C ASN A 91 -9.89 2.01 -12.92
N SER A 92 -8.85 2.84 -13.05
CA SER A 92 -8.67 3.74 -14.17
C SER A 92 -8.30 3.02 -15.46
N ALA A 93 -8.52 3.72 -16.58
CA ALA A 93 -8.26 3.18 -17.90
C ALA A 93 -6.76 2.92 -18.13
N PRO A 94 -6.39 1.94 -18.99
CA PRO A 94 -5.00 1.71 -19.36
C PRO A 94 -4.36 2.98 -19.94
N GLY A 95 -3.13 3.27 -19.51
CA GLY A 95 -2.40 4.49 -19.89
C GLY A 95 -2.62 5.68 -18.96
N TRP A 96 -3.70 5.70 -18.16
CA TRP A 96 -3.99 6.84 -17.27
C TRP A 96 -2.89 7.11 -16.23
N VAL A 97 -2.38 6.06 -15.57
CA VAL A 97 -1.31 6.19 -14.56
C VAL A 97 -0.07 6.86 -15.16
N ASP A 98 0.35 6.42 -16.35
CA ASP A 98 1.54 6.94 -17.02
C ASP A 98 1.37 8.40 -17.43
N GLN A 99 0.25 8.71 -18.10
CA GLN A 99 -0.07 10.04 -18.59
C GLN A 99 -0.22 11.05 -17.44
N SER A 100 -1.01 10.69 -16.42
CA SER A 100 -1.23 11.57 -15.28
C SER A 100 0.04 11.74 -14.45
N CYS A 101 0.87 10.69 -14.28
CA CYS A 101 2.17 10.83 -13.64
C CYS A 101 3.09 11.77 -14.42
N GLN A 102 3.12 11.69 -15.75
CA GLN A 102 3.93 12.58 -16.58
C GLN A 102 3.53 14.06 -16.42
N ILE A 103 2.23 14.31 -16.28
CA ILE A 103 1.69 15.68 -16.17
C ILE A 103 1.88 16.24 -14.75
N PHE A 104 1.49 15.48 -13.72
CA PHE A 104 1.36 15.98 -12.36
C PHE A 104 2.53 15.61 -11.44
N MET A 105 3.21 14.50 -11.73
CA MET A 105 4.25 13.93 -10.86
C MET A 105 5.48 13.42 -11.64
N PRO A 106 6.08 14.23 -12.54
CA PRO A 106 7.11 13.75 -13.46
C PRO A 106 8.37 13.22 -12.75
N GLN A 107 8.65 13.68 -11.53
CA GLN A 107 9.82 13.26 -10.75
C GLN A 107 9.80 11.76 -10.40
N ILE A 108 8.62 11.15 -10.27
CA ILE A 108 8.47 9.74 -9.89
C ILE A 108 8.14 8.82 -11.07
N LEU A 109 8.03 9.37 -12.30
CA LEU A 109 7.57 8.62 -13.48
C LEU A 109 8.40 7.35 -13.73
N GLN A 110 9.73 7.43 -13.64
CA GLN A 110 10.60 6.28 -13.85
C GLN A 110 10.43 5.22 -12.75
N GLN A 111 10.23 5.67 -11.50
CA GLN A 111 9.97 4.77 -10.39
C GLN A 111 8.64 4.05 -10.57
N ILE A 112 7.56 4.76 -10.94
CA ILE A 112 6.24 4.18 -11.20
C ILE A 112 6.31 3.15 -12.33
N ARG A 113 7.00 3.44 -13.42
CA ARG A 113 7.20 2.51 -14.55
C ARG A 113 7.99 1.26 -14.19
N SER A 114 8.74 1.27 -13.09
CA SER A 114 9.50 0.10 -12.64
C SER A 114 8.61 -0.96 -11.95
N TYR A 115 7.37 -0.61 -11.61
CA TYR A 115 6.44 -1.51 -10.94
C TYR A 115 5.40 -2.09 -11.92
N PRO A 116 4.89 -3.30 -11.68
CA PRO A 116 3.72 -3.82 -12.39
C PRO A 116 2.50 -2.93 -12.15
N ILE A 117 1.83 -2.54 -13.22
CA ILE A 117 0.61 -1.71 -13.18
C ILE A 117 -0.53 -2.48 -13.84
N PHE A 118 -1.61 -2.69 -13.10
CA PHE A 118 -2.84 -3.31 -13.58
C PHE A 118 -3.99 -2.30 -13.58
N ALA A 119 -4.21 -1.69 -14.74
CA ALA A 119 -5.32 -0.78 -14.99
C ALA A 119 -6.53 -1.54 -15.54
N LYS A 120 -7.76 -1.05 -15.28
CA LYS A 120 -9.01 -1.72 -15.67
C LYS A 120 -9.26 -1.55 -17.17
N PRO A 121 -9.27 -2.65 -17.96
CA PRO A 121 -9.67 -2.58 -19.37
C PRO A 121 -11.11 -2.05 -19.52
N MET A 122 -11.40 -1.36 -20.62
CA MET A 122 -12.71 -0.71 -20.82
C MET A 122 -13.91 -1.66 -20.66
N HIS A 123 -13.76 -2.91 -21.10
CA HIS A 123 -14.83 -3.92 -21.06
C HIS A 123 -14.80 -4.81 -19.80
N ALA A 124 -13.88 -4.55 -18.86
CA ALA A 124 -13.78 -5.34 -17.65
C ALA A 124 -14.90 -4.96 -16.66
N PRO A 125 -15.45 -5.93 -15.92
CA PRO A 125 -16.49 -5.66 -14.94
C PRO A 125 -15.97 -4.81 -13.78
N LEU A 126 -16.89 -4.22 -13.00
CA LEU A 126 -16.55 -3.48 -11.77
C LEU A 126 -15.76 -4.33 -10.76
N THR A 127 -15.88 -5.66 -10.85
CA THR A 127 -15.11 -6.61 -10.03
C THR A 127 -13.65 -6.75 -10.45
N PHE A 128 -13.20 -6.09 -11.53
CA PHE A 128 -11.84 -6.17 -12.07
C PHE A 128 -10.77 -6.00 -10.99
N LYS A 129 -10.89 -4.97 -10.15
CA LYS A 129 -9.88 -4.69 -9.13
C LYS A 129 -9.78 -5.85 -8.15
N ILE A 130 -10.91 -6.37 -7.66
CA ILE A 130 -10.97 -7.52 -6.75
C ILE A 130 -10.40 -8.79 -7.40
N THR A 131 -10.74 -9.08 -8.66
CA THR A 131 -10.25 -10.28 -9.35
C THR A 131 -8.76 -10.21 -9.66
N THR A 132 -8.27 -9.05 -10.09
CA THR A 132 -6.85 -8.78 -10.31
C THR A 132 -6.08 -8.87 -9.01
N PHE A 133 -6.58 -8.24 -7.95
CA PHE A 133 -6.00 -8.33 -6.61
C PHE A 133 -5.81 -9.79 -6.21
N ARG A 134 -6.86 -10.62 -6.30
CA ARG A 134 -6.74 -12.04 -5.99
C ARG A 134 -5.73 -12.75 -6.90
N ARG A 135 -5.73 -12.49 -8.20
CA ARG A 135 -4.87 -13.18 -9.17
C ARG A 135 -3.39 -12.89 -8.92
N GLU A 136 -3.05 -11.63 -8.70
CA GLU A 136 -1.66 -11.17 -8.59
C GLU A 136 -1.09 -11.37 -7.19
N CYS A 137 -1.94 -11.25 -6.16
CA CYS A 137 -1.47 -11.24 -4.78
C CYS A 137 -1.55 -12.60 -4.08
N LYS A 138 -2.27 -13.60 -4.62
CA LYS A 138 -2.44 -14.93 -3.98
C LYS A 138 -1.15 -15.68 -3.63
N LYS A 139 -0.03 -15.31 -4.24
CA LYS A 139 1.27 -15.96 -4.04
C LYS A 139 2.04 -15.42 -2.83
N PHE A 140 1.60 -14.30 -2.26
CA PHE A 140 2.23 -13.64 -1.14
C PHE A 140 1.53 -14.04 0.16
N THR A 141 2.32 -14.22 1.22
CA THR A 141 1.84 -14.52 2.56
C THR A 141 1.37 -13.25 3.27
N ASN A 142 2.09 -12.15 3.06
CA ASN A 142 1.81 -10.87 3.69
C ASN A 142 1.38 -9.85 2.64
N LEU A 143 0.28 -9.16 2.93
CA LEU A 143 -0.33 -8.24 2.01
C LEU A 143 -0.67 -6.94 2.72
N ILE A 144 -0.21 -5.84 2.15
CA ILE A 144 -0.54 -4.48 2.58
C ILE A 144 -1.20 -3.80 1.39
N SER A 145 -2.43 -3.33 1.57
CA SER A 145 -3.14 -2.57 0.54
C SER A 145 -3.32 -1.13 1.00
N VAL A 146 -3.05 -0.18 0.11
CA VAL A 146 -3.23 1.27 0.33
C VAL A 146 -4.13 1.79 -0.79
N GLY A 147 -5.28 2.33 -0.42
CA GLY A 147 -6.29 2.86 -1.34
C GLY A 147 -7.40 3.60 -0.61
N ASP A 148 -8.12 4.47 -1.32
CA ASP A 148 -9.24 5.27 -0.80
C ASP A 148 -10.60 4.56 -0.90
N GLY A 149 -10.69 3.46 -1.67
CA GLY A 149 -11.93 2.75 -1.96
C GLY A 149 -12.25 1.52 -1.08
N ASP A 150 -13.53 1.12 -1.08
CA ASP A 150 -14.02 -0.10 -0.43
C ASP A 150 -13.51 -1.39 -1.10
N ALA A 151 -13.09 -1.32 -2.36
CA ALA A 151 -12.67 -2.50 -3.13
C ALA A 151 -11.38 -3.13 -2.56
N GLU A 152 -10.46 -2.29 -2.08
CA GLU A 152 -9.20 -2.65 -1.44
C GLU A 152 -9.44 -3.38 -0.12
N ARG A 153 -10.35 -2.81 0.69
CA ARG A 153 -10.78 -3.40 1.95
C ARG A 153 -11.44 -4.77 1.71
N ALA A 154 -12.37 -4.85 0.76
CA ALA A 154 -13.06 -6.10 0.43
C ALA A 154 -12.11 -7.17 -0.16
N ALA A 155 -11.13 -6.77 -0.96
CA ALA A 155 -10.15 -7.68 -1.54
C ALA A 155 -9.21 -8.26 -0.48
N SER A 156 -8.72 -7.42 0.44
CA SER A 156 -7.84 -7.84 1.54
C SER A 156 -8.52 -8.83 2.48
N LEU A 157 -9.78 -8.55 2.87
CA LEU A 157 -10.57 -9.44 3.73
C LEU A 157 -10.86 -10.80 3.08
N ARG A 158 -11.12 -10.82 1.76
CA ARG A 158 -11.44 -12.05 1.02
C ARG A 158 -10.22 -12.92 0.70
N LEU A 159 -9.00 -12.40 0.87
CA LEU A 159 -7.77 -13.20 0.77
C LEU A 159 -7.44 -13.93 2.07
N GLN A 160 -7.92 -13.44 3.22
CA GLN A 160 -7.79 -14.10 4.51
C GLN A 160 -8.88 -15.15 4.77
N ALA A 161 -9.97 -15.13 4.00
CA ALA A 161 -10.97 -16.18 4.08
C ALA A 161 -10.31 -17.53 3.76
N PRO A 162 -10.37 -18.53 4.67
CA PRO A 162 -9.89 -19.87 4.37
C PRO A 162 -10.51 -20.30 3.05
N SER A 163 -9.69 -20.83 2.14
CA SER A 163 -10.21 -21.59 1.00
C SER A 163 -11.28 -22.52 1.55
N GLU A 164 -12.49 -22.49 0.98
CA GLU A 164 -13.54 -23.45 1.33
C GLU A 164 -12.91 -24.84 1.26
N ARG A 165 -12.52 -25.39 2.40
CA ARG A 165 -12.14 -26.79 2.46
C ARG A 165 -13.44 -27.50 2.14
N LYS A 166 -13.51 -28.14 0.97
CA LYS A 166 -14.52 -29.16 0.71
C LYS A 166 -14.32 -30.25 1.76
N GLY A 167 -14.95 -30.08 2.91
CA GLY A 167 -15.16 -31.13 3.88
C GLY A 167 -16.12 -32.16 3.26
N PRO A 168 -15.93 -33.46 3.51
CA PRO A 168 -16.91 -34.45 3.12
C PRO A 168 -18.20 -34.19 3.92
N LEU A 169 -19.28 -33.95 3.19
CA LEU A 169 -20.69 -34.01 3.61
C LEU A 169 -21.10 -33.23 4.89
N GLY A 170 -21.79 -32.11 4.68
CA GLY A 170 -22.97 -31.72 5.46
C GLY A 170 -22.76 -31.15 6.86
N THR A 171 -22.58 -29.83 6.98
CA THR A 171 -23.42 -28.90 7.79
C THR A 171 -22.80 -27.51 7.71
N LEU A 172 -23.57 -26.52 7.27
CA LEU A 172 -23.17 -25.11 7.24
C LEU A 172 -23.47 -24.48 8.60
N THR A 173 -22.45 -24.04 9.33
CA THR A 173 -22.59 -23.05 10.41
C THR A 173 -22.08 -21.69 9.92
N PRO A 174 -22.85 -20.61 10.05
CA PRO A 174 -22.38 -19.27 9.65
C PRO A 174 -21.39 -18.72 10.70
N PRO A 175 -20.17 -18.30 10.31
CA PRO A 175 -19.24 -17.66 11.23
C PRO A 175 -19.45 -16.14 11.17
N TYR A 176 -20.40 -15.61 11.94
CA TYR A 176 -20.49 -14.18 12.22
C TYR A 176 -20.61 -13.95 13.71
N LEU A 177 -19.50 -14.10 14.42
CA LEU A 177 -19.29 -13.42 15.69
C LEU A 177 -17.78 -13.30 15.91
N CYS A 178 -17.22 -12.15 15.56
CA CYS A 178 -15.97 -11.69 16.13
C CYS A 178 -16.07 -10.17 16.27
N ASP A 179 -15.87 -9.71 17.51
CA ASP A 179 -16.18 -8.37 17.99
C ASP A 179 -15.41 -7.28 17.23
N HIS A 180 -16.15 -6.25 16.82
CA HIS A 180 -15.62 -5.04 16.20
C HIS A 180 -15.34 -3.98 17.26
N VAL A 181 -14.08 -3.55 17.39
CA VAL A 181 -13.76 -2.23 17.94
C VAL A 181 -13.60 -1.28 16.76
N ALA A 182 -14.62 -0.48 16.51
CA ALA A 182 -14.60 0.62 15.55
C ALA A 182 -14.21 1.90 16.27
N PHE A 183 -13.13 2.56 15.84
CA PHE A 183 -12.93 3.98 16.09
C PHE A 183 -13.25 4.71 14.79
N GLY A 184 -14.46 5.26 14.71
CA GLY A 184 -14.83 6.26 13.72
C GLY A 184 -14.63 7.64 14.34
N THR A 185 -13.83 8.49 13.69
CA THR A 185 -13.90 9.93 13.93
C THR A 185 -14.94 10.51 13.02
N ALA A 186 -16.02 11.02 13.62
CA ALA A 186 -16.97 11.91 12.99
C ALA A 186 -16.31 13.26 12.71
N SER A 187 -16.41 13.75 11.49
CA SER A 187 -16.71 15.14 11.11
C SER A 187 -16.87 15.23 9.59
#